data_AF-A0A3N7E091-F1
#
_entry.id   AF-A0A3N7E091-F1
#
_cell.length_a   1.000
_cell.length_b   1.000
_cell.length_c   1.000
_cell.angle_alpha   90.00
_cell.angle_beta   90.00
_cell.angle_gamma   90.00
#
_symmetry.space_group_name_H-M   'P 1'
#
loop_
_entity.id
_entity.type
_entity.pdbx_description
1 polymer ?
#
loop_
_entity_poly.entity_id
_entity_poly.type
_entity_poly.pdbx_seq_one_letter_code
_entity_poly.pdbx_strand_id
1 'polypeptide(L)'
;MHGLLRCLGPRFGGRKPVLWGARQRGFSLLEALVAMSIASIALASLYRTVGQSSKGVVDVESRIEAALVARSVLAGSTFAEDAERQPSGAAGEWHWHVQMQAQQIPLREEDGRPVPGAPLRAAKVTVEVTRGKDGPTVMTWTTWKPYRSAL
;
A
#
# COMPACT_ATOMS: atom_id res chain seq x y z
N MET A 1 53.98 8.58 -54.04
CA MET A 1 54.47 7.22 -53.78
C MET A 1 53.88 6.74 -52.46
N HIS A 2 53.09 5.66 -52.50
CA HIS A 2 52.68 4.74 -51.41
C HIS A 2 52.05 5.32 -50.12
N GLY A 3 50.94 4.84 -49.56
CA GLY A 3 50.12 3.66 -49.86
C GLY A 3 49.14 3.43 -48.70
N LEU A 4 47.88 3.16 -49.06
CA LEU A 4 47.01 2.11 -48.51
C LEU A 4 47.21 1.62 -47.06
N LEU A 5 46.30 2.00 -46.17
CA LEU A 5 45.70 1.17 -45.09
C LEU A 5 44.27 1.72 -44.92
N ARG A 6 43.16 1.17 -45.42
CA ARG A 6 42.59 -0.19 -45.35
C ARG A 6 42.44 -0.75 -43.93
N CYS A 7 41.70 -0.03 -43.08
CA CYS A 7 40.98 -0.67 -41.98
C CYS A 7 39.58 -1.07 -42.44
N LEU A 8 39.44 -2.38 -42.58
CA LEU A 8 38.23 -3.15 -42.80
C LEU A 8 37.49 -3.23 -41.44
N GLY A 9 36.28 -2.68 -41.35
CA GLY A 9 35.40 -2.78 -40.17
C GLY A 9 33.99 -3.18 -40.63
N PRO A 10 33.27 -4.04 -39.87
CA PRO A 10 32.28 -4.94 -40.42
C PRO A 10 31.02 -4.25 -40.95
N ARG A 11 30.64 -4.73 -42.13
CA ARG A 11 29.41 -4.47 -42.86
C ARG A 11 28.21 -5.12 -42.17
N PHE A 12 27.13 -4.35 -42.08
CA PHE A 12 25.72 -4.75 -42.16
C PHE A 12 25.16 -5.70 -41.09
N GLY A 13 24.43 -5.09 -40.15
CA GLY A 13 23.27 -5.68 -39.48
C GLY A 13 22.06 -4.75 -39.62
N GLY A 14 21.73 -4.36 -40.84
CA GLY A 14 20.56 -3.54 -41.12
C GLY A 14 19.29 -4.27 -40.68
N ARG A 15 18.73 -3.88 -39.53
CA ARG A 15 17.31 -4.12 -39.25
C ARG A 15 16.56 -3.43 -40.38
N LYS A 16 16.10 -4.21 -41.34
CA LYS A 16 15.16 -3.75 -42.35
C LYS A 16 13.96 -3.24 -41.53
N PRO A 17 13.64 -1.93 -41.54
CA PRO A 17 12.29 -1.57 -41.16
C PRO A 17 11.40 -2.41 -42.07
N VAL A 18 10.46 -3.14 -41.48
CA VAL A 18 9.38 -3.76 -42.25
C VAL A 18 8.64 -2.57 -42.86
N LEU A 19 9.12 -2.11 -44.01
CA LEU A 19 8.38 -1.30 -44.94
C LEU A 19 7.29 -2.24 -45.42
N TRP A 20 6.24 -2.36 -44.60
CA TRP A 20 4.96 -2.84 -45.07
C TRP A 20 4.66 -2.02 -46.31
N GLY A 21 4.82 -2.67 -47.46
CA GLY A 21 4.59 -2.05 -48.74
C GLY A 21 3.22 -1.39 -48.67
N ALA A 22 3.20 -0.09 -48.93
CA ALA A 22 2.00 0.68 -49.16
C ALA A 22 1.33 0.16 -50.43
N ARG A 23 0.73 -1.03 -50.33
CA ARG A 23 -0.24 -1.52 -51.29
C ARG A 23 -1.47 -0.70 -51.00
N GLN A 24 -1.59 0.42 -51.70
CA GLN A 24 -2.79 1.24 -51.73
C GLN A 24 -3.94 0.36 -52.25
N ARG A 25 -4.56 -0.38 -51.35
CA ARG A 25 -5.84 -1.05 -51.56
C ARG A 25 -6.88 -0.12 -50.98
N GLY A 26 -7.80 0.31 -51.84
CA GLY A 26 -8.76 1.36 -51.58
C GLY A 26 -9.46 1.21 -50.24
N PHE A 27 -9.67 2.36 -49.61
CA PHE A 27 -10.49 2.62 -48.44
C PHE A 27 -11.58 1.56 -48.21
N SER A 28 -11.31 0.60 -47.35
CA SER A 28 -12.37 -0.27 -46.83
C SER A 28 -13.00 0.43 -45.63
N LEU A 29 -14.32 0.60 -45.66
CA LEU A 29 -15.11 1.11 -44.54
C LEU A 29 -14.89 0.27 -43.27
N LEU A 30 -14.61 -1.02 -43.45
CA LEU A 30 -14.25 -1.94 -42.37
C LEU A 30 -12.90 -1.59 -41.73
N GLU A 31 -11.93 -1.11 -42.50
CA GLU A 31 -10.58 -0.79 -42.00
C GLU A 31 -10.60 0.46 -41.10
N ALA A 32 -11.32 1.51 -41.51
CA ALA A 32 -11.53 2.69 -40.68
C ALA A 32 -12.28 2.34 -39.38
N LEU A 33 -13.26 1.44 -39.45
CA LEU A 33 -14.01 0.97 -38.28
C LEU A 33 -13.14 0.14 -37.34
N VAL A 34 -12.31 -0.74 -37.87
CA VAL A 34 -11.36 -1.53 -37.08
C VAL A 34 -10.31 -0.61 -36.45
N ALA A 35 -9.77 0.36 -37.20
CA ALA A 35 -8.82 1.34 -36.66
C ALA A 35 -9.44 2.17 -35.53
N MET A 36 -10.67 2.66 -35.70
CA MET A 36 -11.42 3.35 -34.63
C MET A 36 -11.72 2.42 -33.44
N SER A 37 -12.00 1.14 -33.68
CA SER A 37 -12.21 0.16 -32.62
C SER A 37 -10.94 -0.06 -31.80
N ILE A 38 -9.80 -0.25 -32.46
CA ILE A 38 -8.51 -0.39 -31.77
C ILE A 38 -8.14 0.90 -31.03
N ALA A 39 -8.33 2.07 -31.66
CA ALA A 39 -8.08 3.37 -31.04
C ALA A 39 -8.95 3.61 -29.80
N SER A 40 -10.24 3.25 -29.86
CA SER A 40 -11.15 3.39 -28.72
C SER A 40 -10.81 2.44 -27.57
N ILE A 41 -10.40 1.20 -27.85
CA ILE A 41 -9.90 0.26 -26.84
C ILE A 41 -8.61 0.80 -26.19
N ALA A 42 -7.68 1.30 -27.00
CA ALA A 42 -6.44 1.91 -26.49
C ALA A 42 -6.73 3.13 -25.61
N LEU A 43 -7.64 4.01 -26.04
CA LEU A 43 -8.06 5.18 -25.27
C LEU A 43 -8.76 4.78 -23.97
N ALA A 44 -9.64 3.78 -23.99
CA ALA A 44 -10.29 3.25 -22.79
C ALA A 44 -9.29 2.67 -21.79
N SER A 45 -8.24 1.99 -22.28
CA SER A 45 -7.13 1.49 -21.44
C SER A 45 -6.33 2.62 -20.80
N LEU A 46 -6.01 3.66 -21.56
CA LEU A 46 -5.35 4.87 -21.04
C LEU A 46 -6.22 5.57 -20.00
N TYR A 47 -7.52 5.74 -20.28
CA TYR A 47 -8.46 6.39 -19.37
C TYR A 47 -8.63 5.60 -18.08
N ARG A 48 -8.63 4.26 -18.17
CA ARG A 48 -8.63 3.38 -17.00
C ARG A 48 -7.35 3.54 -16.20
N THR A 49 -6.19 3.58 -16.84
CA THR A 49 -4.89 3.78 -16.17
C THR A 49 -4.85 5.12 -15.44
N VAL A 50 -5.20 6.22 -16.11
CA VAL A 50 -5.23 7.56 -15.52
C VAL A 50 -6.27 7.66 -14.39
N GLY A 51 -7.45 7.06 -14.59
CA GLY A 51 -8.49 7.00 -13.56
C GLY A 51 -8.11 6.14 -12.36
N GLN A 52 -7.39 5.04 -12.56
CA GLN A 52 -6.89 4.20 -11.48
C GLN A 52 -5.73 4.87 -10.72
N SER A 53 -4.84 5.60 -11.39
CA SER A 53 -3.82 6.42 -10.72
C SER A 53 -4.46 7.43 -9.76
N SER A 54 -5.57 8.05 -10.17
CA SER A 54 -6.28 9.04 -9.33
C SER A 54 -6.94 8.39 -8.10
N LYS A 55 -7.59 7.23 -8.28
CA LYS A 55 -8.21 6.49 -7.16
C LYS A 55 -7.16 5.91 -6.20
N GLY A 56 -5.99 5.50 -6.72
CA GLY A 56 -4.89 5.00 -5.90
C GLY A 56 -4.29 6.07 -4.99
N VAL A 57 -4.15 7.31 -5.46
CA VAL A 57 -3.61 8.41 -4.64
C VAL A 57 -4.53 8.74 -3.46
N VAL A 58 -5.84 8.80 -3.68
CA VAL A 58 -6.82 9.07 -2.60
C VAL A 58 -6.84 7.96 -1.55
N ASP A 59 -6.68 6.69 -1.95
CA ASP A 59 -6.57 5.56 -1.01
C ASP A 59 -5.28 5.64 -0.18
N VAL A 60 -4.16 6.01 -0.80
CA VAL A 60 -2.87 6.15 -0.12
C VAL A 60 -2.90 7.32 0.89
N GLU A 61 -3.43 8.47 0.50
CA GLU A 61 -3.60 9.63 1.39
C GLU A 61 -4.45 9.28 2.61
N SER A 62 -5.61 8.64 2.38
CA SER A 62 -6.51 8.18 3.44
C SER A 62 -5.83 7.23 4.42
N ARG A 63 -4.95 6.34 3.94
CA ARG A 63 -4.17 5.44 4.81
C ARG A 63 -3.12 6.18 5.63
N ILE A 64 -2.45 7.18 5.06
CA ILE A 64 -1.45 7.99 5.76
C ILE A 64 -2.12 8.77 6.89
N GLU A 65 -3.25 9.41 6.63
CA GLU A 65 -4.02 10.12 7.65
C GLU A 65 -4.49 9.19 8.77
N ALA A 66 -5.10 8.05 8.42
CA ALA A 66 -5.54 7.06 9.40
C ALA A 66 -4.37 6.53 10.26
N ALA A 67 -3.18 6.35 9.66
CA ALA A 67 -1.98 5.93 10.38
C ALA A 67 -1.45 7.01 11.34
N LEU A 68 -1.52 8.29 10.94
CA LEU A 68 -1.14 9.41 11.82
C LEU A 68 -2.09 9.51 13.02
N VAL A 69 -3.40 9.34 12.81
CA VAL A 69 -4.40 9.29 13.89
C VAL A 69 -4.13 8.11 14.82
N ALA A 70 -3.94 6.89 14.27
CA ALA A 70 -3.62 5.72 15.09
C ALA A 70 -2.35 5.94 15.92
N ARG A 71 -1.31 6.54 15.32
CA ARG A 71 -0.05 6.83 16.01
C ARG A 71 -0.21 7.90 17.09
N SER A 72 -1.02 8.94 16.87
CA SER A 72 -1.25 9.97 17.88
C SER A 72 -2.00 9.42 19.09
N VAL A 73 -3.01 8.57 18.87
CA VAL A 73 -3.76 7.88 19.93
C VAL A 73 -2.84 6.94 20.74
N LEU A 74 -1.98 6.20 20.05
CA LEU A 74 -1.00 5.31 20.70
C LEU A 74 0.10 6.07 21.45
N ALA A 75 0.50 7.24 20.97
CA ALA A 75 1.49 8.10 21.62
C ALA A 75 0.91 8.80 22.85
N GLY A 76 -0.39 9.13 22.85
CA GLY A 76 -1.09 9.69 24.00
C GLY A 76 -1.30 8.70 25.15
N SER A 77 -1.24 7.38 24.89
CA SER A 77 -1.43 6.33 25.90
C SER A 77 -0.10 5.65 26.26
N THR A 78 0.56 6.16 27.31
CA THR A 78 1.82 5.56 27.80
C THR A 78 1.55 4.20 28.46
N PHE A 79 0.47 4.08 29.24
CA PHE A 79 0.07 2.85 29.92
C PHE A 79 -1.29 2.33 29.43
N ALA A 80 -1.55 1.03 29.62
CA ALA A 80 -2.83 0.40 29.27
C ALA A 80 -4.03 1.11 29.95
N GLU A 81 -3.82 1.67 31.12
CA GLU A 81 -4.87 2.29 31.95
C GLU A 81 -5.32 3.65 31.41
N ASP A 82 -4.43 4.37 30.71
CA ASP A 82 -4.76 5.62 30.02
C ASP A 82 -5.58 5.33 28.75
N ALA A 83 -5.25 4.25 28.05
CA ALA A 83 -6.05 3.76 26.91
C ALA A 83 -7.46 3.28 27.35
N GLU A 84 -7.63 2.84 28.60
CA GLU A 84 -8.94 2.43 29.14
C GLU A 84 -9.86 3.61 29.40
N ARG A 85 -9.29 4.76 29.77
CA ARG A 85 -10.06 5.96 30.09
C ARG A 85 -10.65 6.66 28.87
N GLN A 86 -10.05 6.46 27.70
CA GLN A 86 -10.53 7.01 26.43
C GLN A 86 -10.53 5.92 25.34
N PRO A 87 -11.51 4.99 25.41
CA PRO A 87 -11.60 3.87 24.48
C PRO A 87 -12.09 4.29 23.09
N SER A 88 -12.55 5.53 22.90
CA SER A 88 -12.98 6.04 21.61
C SER A 88 -12.86 7.56 21.53
N GLY A 89 -12.78 8.07 20.30
CA GLY A 89 -12.75 9.50 20.02
C GLY A 89 -12.86 9.79 18.54
N ALA A 90 -12.83 11.07 18.20
CA ALA A 90 -12.92 11.55 16.82
C ALA A 90 -11.96 12.73 16.57
N ALA A 91 -11.40 12.78 15.37
CA ALA A 91 -10.56 13.85 14.86
C ALA A 91 -11.00 14.16 13.43
N GLY A 92 -11.87 15.17 13.28
CA GLY A 92 -12.50 15.49 12.01
C GLY A 92 -13.43 14.37 11.54
N GLU A 93 -13.16 13.81 10.36
CA GLU A 93 -13.90 12.67 9.82
C GLU A 93 -13.43 11.31 10.37
N TRP A 94 -12.25 11.26 10.99
CA TRP A 94 -11.67 10.03 11.49
C TRP A 94 -12.18 9.71 12.89
N HIS A 95 -12.67 8.49 13.07
CA HIS A 95 -13.10 7.97 14.35
C HIS A 95 -12.18 6.82 14.73
N TRP A 96 -11.87 6.68 16.01
CA TRP A 96 -11.10 5.54 16.47
C TRP A 96 -11.76 4.85 17.65
N HIS A 97 -11.48 3.56 17.76
CA HIS A 97 -11.85 2.74 18.87
C HIS A 97 -10.65 1.92 19.34
N VAL A 98 -10.43 1.91 20.65
CA VAL A 98 -9.34 1.17 21.29
C VAL A 98 -9.96 0.01 22.05
N GLN A 99 -9.63 -1.20 21.62
CA GLN A 99 -9.97 -2.43 22.31
C GLN A 99 -8.75 -2.94 23.05
N MET A 100 -8.93 -3.30 24.32
CA MET A 100 -7.87 -3.86 25.13
C MET A 100 -8.26 -5.23 25.65
N GLN A 101 -7.34 -6.18 25.50
CA GLN A 101 -7.47 -7.53 26.01
C GLN A 101 -6.32 -7.78 27.00
N ALA A 102 -6.64 -7.87 28.29
CA ALA A 102 -5.67 -8.23 29.31
C ALA A 102 -5.23 -9.69 29.12
N GLN A 103 -3.92 -9.91 29.08
CA GLN A 103 -3.32 -11.22 28.89
C GLN A 103 -2.16 -11.41 29.87
N GLN A 104 -2.11 -12.60 30.46
CA GLN A 104 -1.00 -13.03 31.31
C GLN A 104 -0.02 -13.80 30.45
N ILE A 105 1.20 -13.27 30.30
CA ILE A 105 2.25 -13.89 29.51
C ILE A 105 3.18 -14.65 30.47
N PRO A 106 3.26 -15.98 30.38
CA PRO A 106 4.23 -16.74 31.17
C PRO A 106 5.64 -16.42 30.65
N LEU A 107 6.51 -15.92 31.53
CA LEU A 107 7.89 -15.64 31.17
C LEU A 107 8.65 -16.98 31.09
N ARG A 108 9.34 -17.20 29.98
CA ARG A 108 10.23 -18.36 29.79
C ARG A 108 11.66 -17.87 29.64
N GLU A 109 12.58 -18.59 30.25
CA GLU A 109 14.01 -18.44 30.01
C GLU A 109 14.34 -18.81 28.56
N GLU A 110 15.52 -18.41 28.08
CA GLU A 110 15.98 -18.74 26.72
C GLU A 110 16.05 -20.27 26.49
N ASP A 111 16.32 -21.03 27.55
CA ASP A 111 16.29 -22.51 27.58
C ASP A 111 14.86 -23.11 27.64
N GLY A 112 13.82 -22.28 27.48
CA GLY A 112 12.41 -22.70 27.46
C GLY A 112 11.81 -23.04 28.83
N ARG A 113 12.60 -22.99 29.90
CA ARG A 113 12.13 -23.21 31.27
C ARG A 113 11.24 -22.06 31.72
N PRO A 114 10.11 -22.33 32.41
CA PRO A 114 9.31 -21.26 32.99
C PRO A 114 10.11 -20.54 34.08
N VAL A 115 10.18 -19.21 34.01
CA VAL A 115 10.82 -18.40 35.04
C VAL A 115 9.99 -18.49 36.33
N PRO A 116 10.59 -18.82 37.48
CA PRO A 116 9.89 -18.77 38.77
C PRO A 116 9.51 -17.33 39.10
N GLY A 117 8.22 -17.02 39.11
CA GLY A 117 7.69 -15.67 39.38
C GLY A 117 6.24 -15.50 38.94
N ALA A 118 5.68 -14.31 39.17
CA ALA A 118 4.34 -13.96 38.68
C ALA A 118 4.34 -13.75 37.16
N PRO A 119 3.31 -14.20 36.42
CA PRO A 119 3.22 -13.99 34.98
C PRO A 119 3.16 -12.50 34.66
N LEU A 120 3.82 -12.08 33.57
CA LEU A 120 3.80 -10.69 33.14
C LEU A 120 2.38 -10.32 32.69
N ARG A 121 1.78 -9.32 33.36
CA ARG A 121 0.50 -8.75 32.92
C ARG A 121 0.74 -7.76 31.79
N ALA A 122 0.27 -8.10 30.60
CA ALA A 122 0.28 -7.21 29.45
C ALA A 122 -1.16 -7.05 28.91
N ALA A 123 -1.46 -5.92 28.29
CA ALA A 123 -2.65 -5.73 27.49
C ALA A 123 -2.28 -5.79 26.01
N LYS A 124 -3.00 -6.59 25.24
CA LYS A 124 -3.04 -6.45 23.79
C LYS A 124 -3.97 -5.28 23.47
N VAL A 125 -3.41 -4.22 22.91
CA VAL A 125 -4.13 -3.01 22.53
C VAL A 125 -4.33 -3.01 21.02
N THR A 126 -5.59 -3.09 20.60
CA THR A 126 -6.00 -2.99 19.20
C THR A 126 -6.66 -1.62 18.99
N VAL A 127 -6.13 -0.83 18.07
CA VAL A 127 -6.70 0.46 17.68
C VAL A 127 -7.29 0.31 16.28
N GLU A 128 -8.59 0.52 16.17
CA GLU A 128 -9.32 0.53 14.92
C GLU A 128 -9.64 1.96 14.54
N VAL A 129 -9.36 2.35 13.30
CA VAL A 129 -9.65 3.69 12.77
C VAL A 129 -10.64 3.55 11.62
N THR A 130 -11.79 4.20 11.76
CA THR A 130 -12.88 4.23 10.78
C THR A 130 -13.02 5.64 10.21
N ARG A 131 -13.45 5.71 8.94
CA ARG A 131 -13.82 6.99 8.32
C ARG A 131 -15.29 7.26 8.53
N GLY A 132 -15.63 8.20 9.40
CA GLY A 132 -16.99 8.42 9.89
C GLY A 132 -17.39 7.43 11.00
N LYS A 133 -18.50 7.72 11.65
CA LYS A 133 -18.96 6.99 12.85
C LYS A 133 -19.34 5.53 12.57
N ASP A 134 -19.90 5.26 11.39
CA ASP A 134 -20.33 3.93 10.93
C ASP A 134 -19.68 3.53 9.60
N GLY A 135 -18.58 4.18 9.23
CA GLY A 135 -17.89 3.88 7.98
C GLY A 135 -16.93 2.70 8.09
N PRO A 136 -16.35 2.28 6.94
CA PRO A 136 -15.44 1.14 6.92
C PRO A 136 -14.18 1.40 7.75
N THR A 137 -13.67 0.35 8.40
CA THR A 137 -12.35 0.38 9.05
C THR A 137 -11.28 0.54 7.98
N VAL A 138 -10.57 1.66 8.04
CA VAL A 138 -9.49 1.99 7.09
C VAL A 138 -8.16 1.43 7.59
N MET A 139 -7.99 1.32 8.91
CA MET A 139 -6.76 0.84 9.52
C MET A 139 -7.03 0.14 10.86
N THR A 140 -6.32 -0.97 11.11
CA THR A 140 -6.27 -1.65 12.41
C THR A 140 -4.81 -1.79 12.82
N TRP A 141 -4.47 -1.29 14.00
CA TRP A 141 -3.14 -1.41 14.60
C TRP A 141 -3.21 -2.27 15.85
N THR A 142 -2.26 -3.18 16.05
CA THR A 142 -2.18 -4.02 17.26
C THR A 142 -0.81 -3.87 17.91
N THR A 143 -0.79 -3.62 19.22
CA THR A 143 0.44 -3.53 20.01
C THR A 143 0.28 -4.16 21.39
N TRP A 144 1.40 -4.46 22.04
CA TRP A 144 1.42 -4.96 23.42
C TRP A 144 1.84 -3.82 24.36
N LYS A 145 1.05 -3.58 25.40
CA LYS A 145 1.35 -2.60 26.45
C LYS A 145 1.44 -3.30 27.80
N PRO A 146 2.55 -3.20 28.55
CA PRO A 146 2.62 -3.73 29.91
C PRO A 146 1.72 -2.91 30.86
N TYR A 147 1.18 -3.56 31.89
CA TYR A 147 0.53 -2.84 32.99
C TYR A 147 1.57 -2.17 33.90
N ARG A 148 1.24 -1.02 34.49
CA ARG A 148 2.16 -0.30 35.39
C ARG A 148 2.45 -1.08 36.69
N SER A 149 1.56 -2.00 37.07
CA SER A 149 1.73 -2.88 38.21
C SER A 149 2.59 -4.09 37.83
N ALA A 150 3.90 -3.85 37.77
CA ALA A 150 4.92 -4.89 37.95
C ALA A 150 5.26 -4.95 39.44
N LEU A 151 4.39 -5.58 40.24
CA LEU A 151 4.66 -5.96 41.64
C LEU A 151 3.98 -7.30 41.91
#